data_AF-A0AB32TJI6-F1
#
_entry.id   AF-A0AB32TJI6-F1
#
_cell.length_a   1.000
_cell.length_b   1.000
_cell.length_c   1.000
_cell.angle_alpha   90.00
_cell.angle_beta   90.00
_cell.angle_gamma   90.00
#
_symmetry.space_group_name_H-M   'P 1'
#
loop_
_entity.id
_entity.type
_entity.pdbx_description
1 polymer ?
#
loop_
_entity_poly.entity_id
_entity_poly.type
_entity_poly.pdbx_seq_one_letter_code
_entity_poly.pdbx_strand_id
1 'polypeptide(L)'
;MCKLTVQCCESLCSALQSSNCVLRELDLSNNDLQDSGVKKLSDGLKIQHCKLDTLRLSGCMVTEEGCGFLSSALTSNPSHLRELDLSYNHPGDSGVKLLSEQLEDPNYTLDKLNLDHGGHTRITAGPRKCSL
;
A
#
# COMPACT_ATOMS: atom_id res chain seq x y z
N MET A 1 -5.29 20.79 6.85
CA MET A 1 -6.00 19.73 6.08
C MET A 1 -5.74 19.96 4.60
N CYS A 2 -4.81 19.23 4.01
CA CYS A 2 -4.78 19.11 2.55
C CYS A 2 -5.98 18.26 2.15
N LYS A 3 -6.78 18.72 1.20
CA LYS A 3 -7.86 17.91 0.60
C LYS A 3 -7.31 17.35 -0.71
N LEU A 4 -6.48 16.31 -0.64
CA LEU A 4 -6.11 15.57 -1.84
C LEU A 4 -7.36 14.83 -2.31
N THR A 5 -7.94 15.28 -3.42
CA THR A 5 -9.11 14.65 -4.02
C THR A 5 -8.66 13.55 -5.00
N VAL A 6 -9.60 12.73 -5.48
CA VAL A 6 -9.36 11.69 -6.50
C VAL A 6 -8.62 12.21 -7.74
N GLN A 7 -8.80 13.49 -8.10
CA GLN A 7 -8.05 14.15 -9.18
C GLN A 7 -6.55 14.28 -8.89
N CYS A 8 -6.17 14.50 -7.63
CA CYS A 8 -4.76 14.52 -7.24
C CYS A 8 -4.12 13.14 -7.37
N CYS A 9 -4.88 12.05 -7.19
CA CYS A 9 -4.38 10.69 -7.41
C CYS A 9 -4.04 10.42 -8.88
N GLU A 10 -4.71 11.06 -9.84
CA GLU A 10 -4.32 10.93 -11.26
C GLU A 10 -2.98 11.59 -11.54
N SER A 11 -2.79 12.82 -11.05
CA SER A 11 -1.51 13.53 -11.20
C SER A 11 -0.37 12.82 -10.46
N LEU A 12 -0.64 12.29 -9.26
CA LEU A 12 0.32 11.47 -8.51
C LEU A 12 0.63 10.17 -9.23
N CYS A 13 -0.39 9.49 -9.77
CA CYS A 13 -0.18 8.29 -10.58
C CYS A 13 0.72 8.63 -11.76
N SER A 14 0.39 9.64 -12.58
CA SER A 14 1.23 10.10 -13.69
C SER A 14 2.67 10.43 -13.27
N ALA A 15 2.86 11.04 -12.09
CA ALA A 15 4.19 11.29 -11.54
C ALA A 15 4.94 10.00 -11.16
N LEU A 16 4.25 9.01 -10.59
CA LEU A 16 4.80 7.68 -10.32
C LEU A 16 5.13 6.91 -11.60
N GLN A 17 4.39 7.13 -12.69
CA GLN A 17 4.66 6.50 -14.00
C GLN A 17 5.87 7.10 -14.71
N SER A 18 6.32 8.29 -14.31
CA SER A 18 7.47 8.94 -14.94
C SER A 18 8.73 8.11 -14.71
N SER A 19 9.50 7.85 -15.77
CA SER A 19 10.79 7.12 -15.68
C SER A 19 11.82 7.82 -14.78
N ASN A 20 11.63 9.12 -14.53
CA ASN A 20 12.45 9.92 -13.63
C ASN A 20 11.86 10.02 -12.21
N CYS A 21 10.83 9.25 -11.88
CA CYS A 21 10.27 9.24 -10.55
C CYS A 21 11.31 8.70 -9.55
N VAL A 22 11.72 9.59 -8.65
CA VAL A 22 12.66 9.29 -7.55
C VAL A 22 11.94 9.21 -6.21
N LEU A 23 10.61 9.27 -6.20
CA LEU A 23 9.83 9.26 -4.97
C LEU A 23 10.00 7.91 -4.26
N ARG A 24 10.48 7.98 -3.03
CA ARG A 24 10.69 6.81 -2.16
C ARG A 24 9.60 6.68 -1.10
N GLU A 25 9.02 7.81 -0.67
CA GLU A 25 8.02 7.84 0.39
C GLU A 25 6.84 8.70 -0.04
N LEU A 26 5.64 8.19 0.14
CA LEU A 26 4.39 8.88 -0.14
C LEU A 26 3.45 8.72 1.05
N ASP A 27 3.17 9.83 1.72
CA ASP A 27 2.20 9.89 2.80
C ASP A 27 0.97 10.67 2.34
N LEU A 28 -0.16 9.95 2.25
CA LEU A 28 -1.48 10.48 1.93
C LEU A 28 -2.45 10.27 3.08
N SER A 29 -1.97 10.02 4.29
CA SER A 29 -2.81 9.76 5.45
C SER A 29 -3.79 10.89 5.73
N ASN A 30 -4.97 10.56 6.25
CA ASN A 30 -6.08 11.46 6.56
C ASN A 30 -6.64 12.21 5.34
N ASN A 31 -6.60 11.59 4.16
CA ASN A 31 -7.29 12.07 2.96
C ASN A 31 -8.43 11.12 2.58
N ASP A 32 -9.55 11.66 2.13
CA ASP A 32 -10.72 10.89 1.69
C ASP A 32 -10.49 10.29 0.28
N LEU A 33 -9.57 9.32 0.21
CA LEU A 33 -9.19 8.67 -1.05
C LEU A 33 -10.19 7.59 -1.47
N GLN A 34 -10.70 6.84 -0.48
CA GLN A 34 -11.56 5.67 -0.67
C GLN A 34 -10.92 4.63 -1.59
N ASP A 35 -11.65 3.57 -1.93
CA ASP A 35 -11.14 2.50 -2.79
C ASP A 35 -10.80 3.01 -4.21
N SER A 36 -11.53 4.01 -4.69
CA SER A 36 -11.31 4.59 -6.02
C SER A 36 -9.96 5.33 -6.14
N GLY A 37 -9.55 6.07 -5.10
CA GLY A 37 -8.23 6.70 -5.04
C GLY A 37 -7.11 5.68 -4.90
N VAL A 38 -7.32 4.65 -4.05
CA VAL A 38 -6.38 3.54 -3.88
C VAL A 38 -6.18 2.74 -5.16
N LYS A 39 -7.23 2.52 -5.95
CA LYS A 39 -7.15 1.87 -7.26
C LYS A 39 -6.17 2.59 -8.19
N LYS A 40 -6.30 3.92 -8.32
CA LYS A 40 -5.42 4.74 -9.16
C LYS A 40 -3.96 4.70 -8.69
N LEU A 41 -3.74 4.70 -7.37
CA LEU A 41 -2.40 4.55 -6.79
C LEU A 41 -1.82 3.16 -7.09
N SER A 42 -2.64 2.12 -6.95
CA SER A 42 -2.27 0.73 -7.22
C SER A 42 -1.87 0.53 -8.68
N ASP A 43 -2.54 1.18 -9.61
CA ASP A 43 -2.17 1.16 -11.04
C ASP A 43 -0.81 1.82 -11.28
N GLY A 44 -0.45 2.86 -10.51
CA GLY A 44 0.89 3.48 -10.54
C GLY A 44 1.98 2.61 -9.92
N LEU A 45 1.66 1.87 -8.86
CA LEU A 45 2.59 0.94 -8.20
C LEU A 45 2.97 -0.25 -9.09
N LYS A 46 2.09 -0.68 -10.00
CA LYS A 46 2.33 -1.79 -10.94
C LYS A 46 3.38 -1.50 -12.00
N ILE A 47 3.84 -0.26 -12.11
CA ILE A 47 4.77 0.17 -13.16
C ILE A 47 6.19 -0.20 -12.75
N GLN A 48 6.91 -0.86 -13.67
CA GLN A 48 8.25 -1.41 -13.41
C GLN A 48 9.31 -0.41 -12.93
N HIS A 49 9.07 0.89 -13.06
CA HIS A 49 10.00 1.94 -12.65
C HIS A 49 9.57 2.67 -11.37
N CYS A 50 8.47 2.26 -10.73
CA CYS A 50 8.04 2.83 -9.47
C CYS A 50 9.04 2.46 -8.37
N LYS A 51 9.72 3.45 -7.79
CA LYS A 51 10.76 3.25 -6.76
C LYS A 51 10.24 3.48 -5.34
N LEU A 52 8.92 3.50 -5.17
CA LEU A 52 8.30 3.80 -3.89
C LEU A 52 8.60 2.67 -2.90
N ASP A 53 9.26 3.03 -1.80
CA ASP A 53 9.62 2.11 -0.72
C ASP A 53 8.56 2.18 0.40
N THR A 54 7.94 3.34 0.63
CA THR A 54 6.96 3.57 1.71
C THR A 54 5.69 4.23 1.19
N LEU A 55 4.53 3.64 1.51
CA LEU A 55 3.22 4.20 1.24
C LEU A 55 2.39 4.25 2.53
N ARG A 56 1.91 5.44 2.90
CA ARG A 56 1.03 5.65 4.06
C ARG A 56 -0.33 6.18 3.61
N LEU A 57 -1.36 5.43 3.97
CA LEU A 57 -2.77 5.65 3.64
C LEU A 57 -3.62 5.58 4.91
N SER A 58 -3.05 5.95 6.07
CA SER A 58 -3.75 5.84 7.34
C SER A 58 -4.98 6.74 7.35
N GLY A 59 -6.15 6.24 7.74
CA GLY A 59 -7.36 7.08 7.82
C GLY A 59 -7.87 7.57 6.47
N CYS A 60 -7.79 6.73 5.42
CA CYS A 60 -8.17 7.08 4.05
C CYS A 60 -9.49 6.47 3.55
N MET A 61 -10.29 5.92 4.46
CA MET A 61 -11.56 5.24 4.17
C MET A 61 -11.40 4.05 3.20
N VAL A 62 -10.28 3.33 3.29
CA VAL A 62 -10.00 2.14 2.47
C VAL A 62 -10.79 0.95 3.01
N THR A 63 -11.43 0.20 2.13
CA THR A 63 -12.19 -1.02 2.48
C THR A 63 -11.49 -2.30 2.03
N GLU A 64 -12.18 -3.44 2.16
CA GLU A 64 -11.78 -4.73 1.56
C GLU A 64 -11.45 -4.60 0.05
N GLU A 65 -12.22 -3.80 -0.69
CA GLU A 65 -12.02 -3.62 -2.14
C GLU A 65 -10.68 -2.94 -2.44
N GLY A 66 -10.37 -1.85 -1.74
CA GLY A 66 -9.09 -1.15 -1.88
C GLY A 66 -7.88 -2.02 -1.50
N CYS A 67 -8.03 -2.89 -0.50
CA CYS A 67 -7.00 -3.86 -0.13
C CYS A 67 -6.74 -4.86 -1.27
N GLY A 68 -7.79 -5.27 -2.01
CA GLY A 68 -7.65 -6.10 -3.20
C GLY A 68 -6.81 -5.43 -4.30
N PHE A 69 -7.01 -4.13 -4.54
CA PHE A 69 -6.19 -3.38 -5.51
C PHE A 69 -4.72 -3.31 -5.09
N LEU A 70 -4.45 -3.02 -3.81
CA LEU A 70 -3.10 -2.98 -3.27
C LEU A 70 -2.42 -4.35 -3.33
N SER A 71 -3.10 -5.42 -2.91
CA SER A 71 -2.59 -6.80 -2.99
C SER A 71 -2.22 -7.18 -4.44
N SER A 72 -3.06 -6.81 -5.41
CA SER A 72 -2.77 -7.01 -6.83
C SER A 72 -1.56 -6.20 -7.32
N ALA A 73 -1.31 -5.01 -6.77
CA ALA A 73 -0.13 -4.22 -7.12
C ALA A 73 1.14 -4.78 -6.48
N LEU A 74 1.08 -5.23 -5.22
CA LEU A 74 2.23 -5.75 -4.49
C LEU A 74 2.72 -7.11 -5.01
N THR A 75 1.82 -7.89 -5.61
CA THR A 75 2.16 -9.14 -6.32
C THR A 75 2.61 -8.93 -7.76
N SER A 76 2.53 -7.70 -8.28
CA SER A 76 3.03 -7.42 -9.62
C SER A 76 4.57 -7.37 -9.60
N ASN A 77 5.18 -8.21 -10.45
CA ASN A 77 6.63 -8.36 -10.54
C ASN A 77 7.32 -7.10 -11.14
N PRO A 78 8.39 -6.56 -10.52
CA PRO A 78 8.71 -6.53 -9.09
C PRO A 78 8.18 -5.24 -8.42
N SER A 79 7.46 -5.40 -7.31
CA SER A 79 7.13 -4.28 -6.42
C SER A 79 8.36 -3.88 -5.60
N HIS A 80 8.63 -2.58 -5.49
CA HIS A 80 9.69 -2.04 -4.64
C HIS A 80 9.21 -1.69 -3.22
N LEU A 81 7.90 -1.78 -2.95
CA LEU A 81 7.32 -1.32 -1.70
C LEU A 81 7.77 -2.19 -0.52
N ARG A 82 8.31 -1.55 0.51
CA ARG A 82 8.81 -2.16 1.75
C ARG A 82 7.89 -1.88 2.94
N GLU A 83 7.23 -0.73 2.96
CA GLU A 83 6.33 -0.35 4.04
C GLU A 83 4.97 0.09 3.50
N LEU A 84 3.90 -0.50 4.04
CA LEU A 84 2.52 -0.11 3.79
C LEU A 84 1.81 0.16 5.12
N ASP A 85 1.29 1.37 5.28
CA ASP A 85 0.46 1.74 6.42
C ASP A 85 -0.98 2.01 5.96
N LEU A 86 -1.90 1.14 6.40
CA LEU A 86 -3.34 1.25 6.23
C LEU A 86 -4.05 1.34 7.59
N SER A 87 -3.37 1.80 8.64
CA SER A 87 -4.00 1.98 9.94
C SER A 87 -5.21 2.93 9.88
N TYR A 88 -6.14 2.80 10.82
CA TYR A 88 -7.38 3.58 10.85
C TYR A 88 -8.23 3.52 9.56
N ASN A 89 -8.20 2.39 8.84
CA ASN A 89 -9.10 2.08 7.72
C ASN A 89 -10.05 0.91 8.07
N HIS A 90 -10.79 0.41 7.08
CA HIS A 90 -11.78 -0.66 7.22
C HIS A 90 -11.46 -1.86 6.30
N PRO A 91 -10.25 -2.46 6.37
CA PRO A 91 -9.84 -3.51 5.44
C PRO A 91 -10.67 -4.79 5.55
N GLY A 92 -11.44 -4.99 6.62
CA GLY A 92 -12.23 -6.20 6.86
C GLY A 92 -11.37 -7.48 6.94
N ASP A 93 -12.00 -8.61 7.26
CA ASP A 93 -11.27 -9.88 7.41
C ASP A 93 -10.65 -10.32 6.08
N SER A 94 -11.36 -10.10 4.97
CA SER A 94 -10.86 -10.44 3.63
C SER A 94 -9.66 -9.59 3.23
N GLY A 95 -9.69 -8.27 3.45
CA GLY A 95 -8.57 -7.41 3.08
C GLY A 95 -7.33 -7.65 3.94
N VAL A 96 -7.52 -7.90 5.25
CA VAL A 96 -6.44 -8.32 6.15
C VAL A 96 -5.78 -9.60 5.64
N LYS A 97 -6.60 -10.60 5.29
CA LYS A 97 -6.12 -11.87 4.74
C LYS A 97 -5.34 -11.68 3.45
N LEU A 98 -5.89 -10.94 2.48
CA LEU A 98 -5.27 -10.68 1.17
C LEU A 98 -3.89 -10.01 1.25
N LEU A 99 -3.68 -9.14 2.23
CA LEU A 99 -2.42 -8.42 2.42
C LEU A 99 -1.44 -9.20 3.31
N SER A 100 -1.93 -9.96 4.29
CA SER A 100 -1.08 -10.67 5.25
C SER A 100 -0.58 -12.01 4.73
N GLU A 101 -1.37 -12.76 3.95
CA GLU A 101 -0.98 -14.06 3.40
C GLU A 101 0.28 -13.96 2.51
N GLN A 102 0.49 -12.81 1.89
CA GLN A 102 1.64 -12.59 1.00
C GLN A 102 2.95 -12.36 1.75
N LEU A 103 2.90 -12.03 3.05
CA LEU A 103 4.10 -11.83 3.87
C LEU A 103 4.91 -13.12 4.06
N GLU A 104 4.30 -14.29 3.82
CA GLU A 104 4.99 -15.59 3.86
C GLU A 104 5.72 -15.93 2.54
N ASP A 105 5.43 -15.23 1.44
CA ASP A 105 6.10 -15.45 0.16
C ASP A 105 7.51 -14.81 0.19
N PRO A 106 8.59 -15.58 -0.04
CA PRO A 106 9.96 -15.05 -0.04
C PRO A 106 10.20 -13.99 -1.13
N ASN A 107 9.39 -13.97 -2.19
CA ASN A 107 9.46 -12.97 -3.26
C ASN A 107 8.68 -11.69 -2.92
N TYR A 108 7.95 -11.69 -1.80
CA TYR A 108 7.26 -10.49 -1.34
C TYR A 108 8.24 -9.49 -0.74
N THR A 109 8.16 -8.26 -1.21
CA THR A 109 9.12 -7.21 -0.87
C THR A 109 8.72 -6.42 0.37
N LEU A 110 7.46 -6.51 0.79
CA LEU A 110 6.93 -5.79 1.94
C LEU A 110 7.52 -6.32 3.25
N ASP A 111 8.23 -5.44 3.97
CA ASP A 111 8.84 -5.73 5.28
C ASP A 111 7.92 -5.33 6.44
N LYS A 112 7.09 -4.30 6.24
CA LYS A 112 6.18 -3.78 7.27
C LYS A 112 4.80 -3.53 6.70
N LEU A 113 3.81 -4.12 7.35
CA LEU A 113 2.41 -3.90 7.08
C LEU A 113 1.74 -3.42 8.38
N ASN A 114 1.14 -2.23 8.37
CA ASN A 114 0.36 -1.73 9.50
C ASN A 114 -1.13 -1.71 9.12
N LEU A 115 -1.93 -2.55 9.79
CA LEU A 115 -3.38 -2.62 9.65
C LEU A 115 -4.08 -2.26 10.97
N ASP A 116 -3.42 -1.58 11.91
CA ASP A 116 -4.03 -1.31 13.22
C ASP A 116 -5.24 -0.35 13.09
N HIS A 117 -6.37 -0.68 13.71
CA HIS A 117 -7.59 0.14 13.70
C HIS A 117 -7.74 0.98 14.98
N GLY A 118 -6.65 1.17 15.74
CA GLY A 118 -6.69 1.78 17.08
C GLY A 118 -7.12 0.79 18.16
N GLY A 119 -6.98 -0.51 17.90
CA GLY A 119 -7.34 -1.60 18.81
C GLY A 119 -6.22 -2.63 18.84
N HIS A 120 -5.43 -2.60 19.92
CA HIS A 120 -4.33 -3.52 20.27
C HIS A 120 -4.05 -4.70 19.32
N THR A 121 -3.40 -4.49 18.17
CA THR A 121 -2.56 -5.54 17.57
C THR A 121 -1.57 -4.96 16.56
N ARG A 122 -0.29 -4.90 16.93
CA ARG A 122 0.81 -4.70 15.97
C ARG A 122 1.20 -6.06 15.40
N ILE A 123 0.85 -6.35 14.14
CA ILE A 123 1.46 -7.46 13.42
C ILE A 123 2.76 -6.95 12.82
N THR A 124 3.89 -7.22 13.49
CA THR A 124 5.20 -7.05 12.87
C THR A 124 5.53 -8.33 12.10
N ALA A 125 6.02 -8.22 10.87
CA ALA A 125 6.58 -9.37 10.15
C ALA A 125 7.62 -10.05 11.06
N GLY A 126 7.44 -11.34 11.33
CA GLY A 126 8.42 -12.12 12.08
C GLY A 126 9.76 -12.16 11.35
N PRO A 127 10.88 -12.37 12.06
CA PRO A 127 12.19 -12.45 11.43
C PRO A 127 12.15 -13.51 10.32
N ARG A 128 12.56 -13.11 9.11
CA ARG A 128 12.71 -13.99 7.95
C ARG A 128 13.52 -15.21 8.41
N LYS A 129 12.89 -16.38 8.52
CA LYS A 129 13.63 -17.63 8.70
C LYS A 129 14.32 -17.92 7.38
N CYS A 130 15.58 -17.53 7.28
CA CYS A 130 16.47 -18.08 6.26
C CYS A 130 16.64 -19.57 6.56
N SER A 131 15.94 -20.42 5.84
CA SER A 131 16.28 -21.85 5.76
C SER A 131 17.60 -21.96 4.99
N LEU A 132 18.63 -22.48 5.66
CA LEU A 132 19.93 -22.86 5.07
C LEU A 132 19.77 -24.06 4.13
#